data_AF-X0L683-F1
#
_entry.id   AF-X0L683-F1
#
_cell.length_a   1.000
_cell.length_b   1.000
_cell.length_c   1.000
_cell.angle_alpha   90.00
_cell.angle_beta   90.00
_cell.angle_gamma   90.00
#
_symmetry.space_group_name_H-M   'P 1'
#
loop_
_entity.id
_entity.type
_entity.pdbx_description
1 polymer ?
#
loop_
_entity_poly.entity_id
_entity_poly.type
_entity_poly.pdbx_seq_one_letter_code
_entity_poly.pdbx_strand_id
1 'polypeptide(L)'
;MMREYYAQRASIPGTLLITEATFVSAKSRGRDENAPGIFTQEQVEAWRHVTEDVHSNGSFIFMQLWHVGRAARQHALDKAGLEMVSSSDIPMSEEYPTPRPMTTEEIWECIASFDPEPQFTYLISQLKHLGLVYLHLIEPRIAGNVDREVDDQESLGFALDAWGRTGPVILAGGYTAEKANKALETTFKDQPIAFGFGRHFISNPDLPLRLARNIPLAPYHRDTFYKVKSADGYTDYPFSEEWLGGQKLDQTAV
;
A
#
# COMPACT_ATOMS: atom_id res chain seq x y z
N MET A 1 -1.96 18.97 -7.97
CA MET A 1 -2.76 17.76 -7.72
C MET A 1 -2.07 16.78 -6.76
N MET A 2 -0.93 16.16 -7.09
CA MET A 2 -0.22 15.27 -6.13
C MET A 2 0.11 15.94 -4.79
N ARG A 3 0.71 17.13 -4.84
CA ARG A 3 1.03 17.95 -3.66
C ARG A 3 -0.18 18.18 -2.77
N GLU A 4 -1.26 18.67 -3.37
CA GLU A 4 -2.55 18.88 -2.70
C GLU A 4 -3.12 17.58 -2.11
N TYR A 5 -3.09 16.47 -2.86
CA TYR A 5 -3.58 15.17 -2.42
C TYR A 5 -2.89 14.69 -1.13
N TYR A 6 -1.56 14.78 -1.09
CA TYR A 6 -0.78 14.39 0.08
C TYR A 6 -0.90 15.40 1.22
N ALA A 7 -0.89 16.70 0.93
CA ALA A 7 -1.08 17.75 1.94
C ALA A 7 -2.44 17.61 2.64
N GLN A 8 -3.51 17.31 1.89
CA GLN A 8 -4.84 17.03 2.44
C GLN A 8 -4.82 15.85 3.42
N ARG A 9 -4.07 14.79 3.10
CA ARG A 9 -3.97 13.57 3.93
C ARG A 9 -2.95 13.66 5.06
N ALA A 10 -2.11 14.69 5.02
CA ALA A 10 -1.23 15.13 6.10
C ALA A 10 -1.91 16.13 7.05
N SER A 11 -3.23 16.36 6.91
CA SER A 11 -4.00 17.37 7.65
C SER A 11 -4.03 17.19 9.17
N ILE A 12 -3.68 16.01 9.69
CA ILE A 12 -3.57 15.72 11.12
C ILE A 12 -2.10 15.46 11.45
N PRO A 13 -1.43 16.32 12.26
CA PRO A 13 -0.03 16.13 12.61
C PRO A 13 0.25 14.76 13.24
N GLY A 14 1.42 14.21 12.94
CA GLY A 14 1.81 12.86 13.36
C GLY A 14 1.31 11.73 12.46
N THR A 15 0.61 12.03 11.37
CA THR A 15 0.15 11.01 10.40
C THR A 15 1.33 10.44 9.63
N LEU A 16 1.40 9.11 9.51
CA LEU A 16 2.31 8.43 8.58
C LEU A 16 1.58 8.11 7.27
N LEU A 17 2.12 8.59 6.16
CA LEU A 17 1.67 8.28 4.80
C LEU A 17 2.65 7.31 4.13
N ILE A 18 2.13 6.39 3.31
CA ILE A 18 2.93 5.57 2.41
C ILE A 18 2.47 5.93 0.99
N THR A 19 3.40 6.30 0.10
CA THR A 19 3.05 6.77 -1.24
C THR A 19 2.38 5.69 -2.06
N GLU A 20 1.82 6.07 -3.21
CA GLU A 20 1.58 5.08 -4.26
C GLU A 20 2.88 4.37 -4.68
N ALA A 21 2.72 3.19 -5.25
CA ALA A 21 3.81 2.40 -5.80
C ALA A 21 4.57 3.22 -6.86
N THR A 22 5.86 3.46 -6.62
CA THR A 22 6.70 4.40 -7.38
C THR A 22 7.83 3.65 -8.07
N PHE A 23 7.95 3.83 -9.39
CA PHE A 23 8.94 3.12 -10.21
C PHE A 23 10.37 3.53 -9.86
N VAL A 24 11.23 2.54 -9.63
CA VAL A 24 12.66 2.74 -9.31
C VAL A 24 13.55 2.95 -10.53
N SER A 25 13.08 2.63 -11.73
CA SER A 25 13.80 2.88 -12.98
C SER A 25 12.85 2.93 -14.17
N ALA A 26 13.35 3.38 -15.33
CA ALA A 26 12.57 3.28 -16.57
C ALA A 26 12.16 1.83 -16.88
N LYS A 27 13.03 0.86 -16.57
CA LYS A 27 12.79 -0.58 -16.79
C LYS A 27 11.83 -1.20 -15.79
N SER A 28 11.59 -0.56 -14.65
CA SER A 28 10.69 -1.07 -13.62
C SER A 28 9.21 -0.72 -13.89
N ARG A 29 8.95 0.00 -15.00
CA ARG A 29 7.63 0.38 -15.50
C ARG A 29 6.92 -0.79 -16.17
N GLY A 30 5.63 -0.61 -16.44
CA GLY A 30 4.89 -1.54 -17.31
C GLY A 30 3.45 -1.78 -16.91
N ARG A 31 2.90 -1.13 -15.88
CA ARG A 31 1.48 -1.32 -15.48
C ARG A 31 0.58 -0.17 -15.90
N ASP A 32 0.83 1.01 -15.33
CA ASP A 32 0.12 2.25 -15.65
C ASP A 32 1.13 3.34 -16.03
N GLU A 33 0.99 3.90 -17.22
CA GLU A 33 1.92 4.89 -17.76
C GLU A 33 1.96 6.20 -16.98
N ASN A 34 0.89 6.48 -16.23
CA ASN A 34 0.74 7.70 -15.44
C ASN A 34 1.21 7.52 -13.98
N ALA A 35 1.64 6.32 -13.59
CA ALA A 35 2.20 6.10 -12.26
C ALA A 35 3.60 6.75 -12.14
N PRO A 36 3.95 7.28 -10.95
CA PRO A 36 5.17 8.05 -10.77
C PRO A 36 6.43 7.18 -10.79
N GLY A 37 7.57 7.81 -11.04
CA GLY A 37 8.91 7.23 -10.84
C GLY A 37 9.76 8.10 -9.90
N ILE A 38 10.95 7.60 -9.55
CA ILE A 38 11.95 8.31 -8.71
C ILE A 38 13.39 8.15 -9.25
N PHE A 39 13.56 8.13 -10.58
CA PHE A 39 14.84 7.82 -11.22
C PHE A 39 15.34 8.91 -12.17
N THR A 40 14.60 10.00 -12.31
CA THR A 40 15.07 11.21 -12.98
C THR A 40 15.18 12.36 -11.98
N GLN A 41 16.05 13.33 -12.24
CA GLN A 41 16.18 14.50 -11.37
C GLN A 41 14.87 15.29 -11.26
N GLU A 42 14.12 15.39 -12.34
CA GLU A 42 12.80 16.03 -12.36
C GLU A 42 11.80 15.31 -11.43
N GLN A 43 11.81 13.98 -11.42
CA GLN A 43 10.97 13.19 -10.51
C GLN A 43 11.38 13.38 -9.05
N VAL A 44 12.69 13.37 -8.77
CA VAL A 44 13.22 13.62 -7.43
C VAL A 44 12.79 15.00 -6.93
N GLU A 45 12.90 16.02 -7.77
CA GLU A 45 12.50 17.38 -7.44
C GLU A 45 10.98 17.51 -7.22
N ALA A 46 10.18 16.86 -8.07
CA ALA A 46 8.73 16.82 -7.88
C ALA A 46 8.33 16.15 -6.56
N TRP A 47 8.97 15.03 -6.20
CA TRP A 47 8.74 14.35 -4.93
C TRP A 47 9.22 15.16 -3.74
N ARG A 48 10.33 15.92 -3.86
CA ARG A 48 10.79 16.84 -2.81
C ARG A 48 9.71 17.82 -2.39
N HIS A 49 9.01 18.42 -3.35
CA HIS A 49 7.90 19.32 -3.03
C HIS A 49 6.72 18.64 -2.35
N VAL A 50 6.43 17.39 -2.70
CA VAL A 50 5.38 16.60 -2.03
C VAL A 50 5.78 16.32 -0.58
N THR A 51 7.01 15.89 -0.34
CA THR A 51 7.48 15.59 1.02
C THR A 51 7.59 16.85 1.88
N GLU A 52 7.97 17.99 1.30
CA GLU A 52 7.95 19.28 1.98
C GLU A 52 6.57 19.67 2.49
N ASP A 53 5.52 19.56 1.66
CA ASP A 53 4.16 19.89 2.08
C ASP A 53 3.65 18.95 3.19
N VAL A 54 4.01 17.66 3.13
CA VAL A 54 3.67 16.70 4.19
C VAL A 54 4.39 17.04 5.49
N HIS A 55 5.69 17.33 5.41
CA HIS A 55 6.50 17.68 6.58
C HIS A 55 6.09 19.03 7.18
N SER A 56 5.70 20.02 6.38
CA SER A 56 5.20 21.31 6.89
C SER A 56 3.90 21.16 7.67
N ASN A 57 3.12 20.11 7.41
CA ASN A 57 1.94 19.76 8.18
C ASN A 57 2.24 18.88 9.41
N GLY A 58 3.52 18.68 9.76
CA GLY A 58 3.93 17.88 10.92
C GLY A 58 3.67 16.38 10.77
N SER A 59 3.52 15.89 9.54
CA SER A 59 3.29 14.48 9.21
C SER A 59 4.53 13.84 8.58
N PHE A 60 4.51 12.53 8.39
CA PHE A 60 5.62 11.72 7.87
C PHE A 60 5.21 10.98 6.60
N ILE A 61 6.17 10.68 5.73
CA ILE A 61 5.90 9.94 4.49
C ILE A 61 7.02 8.98 4.11
N PHE A 62 6.64 7.77 3.70
CA PHE A 62 7.53 6.75 3.13
C PHE A 62 7.19 6.50 1.66
N MET A 63 8.20 6.39 0.81
CA MET A 63 8.01 6.05 -0.60
C MET A 63 7.96 4.53 -0.81
N GLN A 64 6.87 4.03 -1.38
CA GLN A 64 6.77 2.63 -1.79
C GLN A 64 7.53 2.41 -3.11
N LEU A 65 8.72 1.82 -3.04
CA LEU A 65 9.51 1.49 -4.23
C LEU A 65 8.92 0.28 -4.97
N TRP A 66 8.83 0.37 -6.29
CA TRP A 66 8.13 -0.62 -7.09
C TRP A 66 8.85 -1.00 -8.39
N HIS A 67 8.84 -2.31 -8.63
CA HIS A 67 9.16 -2.92 -9.91
C HIS A 67 8.03 -3.87 -10.28
N VAL A 68 7.39 -3.68 -11.45
CA VAL A 68 6.19 -4.46 -11.81
C VAL A 68 6.48 -5.92 -12.09
N GLY A 69 7.66 -6.22 -12.64
CA GLY A 69 8.01 -7.57 -13.09
C GLY A 69 6.95 -8.10 -14.08
N ARG A 70 6.56 -9.37 -13.92
CA ARG A 70 5.55 -10.03 -14.77
C ARG A 70 4.12 -9.48 -14.65
N ALA A 71 3.85 -8.57 -13.70
CA ALA A 71 2.55 -7.91 -13.60
C ALA A 71 2.40 -6.73 -14.57
N ALA A 72 3.39 -6.50 -15.44
CA ALA A 72 3.31 -5.55 -16.53
C ALA A 72 2.21 -5.93 -17.55
N ARG A 73 1.62 -4.93 -18.20
CA ARG A 73 0.68 -5.05 -19.31
C ARG A 73 1.45 -4.92 -20.63
N GLN A 74 1.21 -5.83 -21.56
CA GLN A 74 1.96 -5.90 -22.82
C GLN A 74 1.97 -4.55 -23.57
N HIS A 75 0.82 -3.89 -23.72
CA HIS A 75 0.74 -2.60 -24.42
C HIS A 75 1.64 -1.51 -23.79
N ALA A 76 1.79 -1.51 -22.46
CA ALA A 76 2.60 -0.53 -21.76
C ALA A 76 4.10 -0.81 -21.92
N LEU A 77 4.48 -2.08 -22.06
CA LEU A 77 5.85 -2.51 -22.38
C LEU A 77 6.20 -2.14 -23.82
N ASP A 78 5.33 -2.44 -24.78
CA ASP A 78 5.54 -2.16 -26.21
C ASP A 78 5.79 -0.66 -26.44
N LYS A 79 4.96 0.19 -25.82
CA LYS A 79 5.10 1.65 -25.92
C LYS A 79 6.40 2.16 -25.28
N ALA A 80 6.84 1.51 -24.21
CA ALA A 80 8.08 1.85 -23.53
C ALA A 80 9.33 1.26 -24.21
N GLY A 81 9.17 0.40 -25.23
CA GLY A 81 10.26 -0.36 -25.84
C GLY A 81 10.93 -1.31 -24.84
N LEU A 82 10.14 -1.90 -23.94
CA LEU A 82 10.62 -2.78 -22.88
C LEU A 82 10.16 -4.22 -23.11
N GLU A 83 10.97 -5.17 -22.62
CA GLU A 83 10.60 -6.58 -22.55
C GLU A 83 10.02 -6.92 -21.18
N MET A 84 9.16 -7.93 -21.13
CA MET A 84 8.64 -8.43 -19.86
C MET A 84 9.74 -9.21 -19.13
N VAL A 85 10.05 -8.80 -17.91
CA VAL A 85 11.08 -9.43 -17.07
C VAL A 85 10.49 -9.95 -15.77
N SER A 86 11.01 -11.07 -15.27
CA SER A 86 10.63 -11.68 -14.00
C SER A 86 11.85 -12.38 -13.39
N SER A 87 11.68 -13.08 -12.27
CA SER A 87 12.74 -13.81 -11.57
C SER A 87 13.36 -14.97 -12.36
N SER A 88 12.72 -15.46 -13.43
CA SER A 88 13.23 -16.58 -14.23
C SER A 88 12.64 -16.55 -15.65
N ASP A 89 13.47 -16.88 -16.63
CA ASP A 89 13.17 -16.97 -18.07
C ASP A 89 13.59 -18.32 -18.69
N ILE A 90 13.82 -19.38 -17.90
CA ILE A 90 14.56 -20.59 -18.35
C ILE A 90 14.04 -21.96 -17.80
N PRO A 91 14.04 -23.05 -18.61
CA PRO A 91 14.35 -24.43 -18.16
C PRO A 91 15.74 -24.58 -17.51
N MET A 92 15.98 -25.70 -16.81
CA MET A 92 17.12 -25.83 -15.88
C MET A 92 18.54 -25.80 -16.51
N SER A 93 18.70 -26.21 -17.79
CA SER A 93 19.87 -26.01 -18.69
C SER A 93 19.55 -26.51 -20.11
N GLU A 94 20.46 -26.36 -21.09
CA GLU A 94 20.34 -26.93 -22.46
C GLU A 94 20.26 -28.47 -22.49
N GLU A 95 20.68 -29.16 -21.42
CA GLU A 95 20.62 -30.62 -21.29
C GLU A 95 19.28 -31.12 -20.71
N TYR A 96 18.43 -30.22 -20.20
CA TYR A 96 17.14 -30.56 -19.63
C TYR A 96 15.99 -30.32 -20.62
N PRO A 97 14.95 -31.17 -20.61
CA PRO A 97 13.81 -31.02 -21.51
C PRO A 97 13.08 -29.70 -21.28
N THR A 98 12.72 -29.03 -22.37
CA THR A 98 11.86 -27.85 -22.36
C THR A 98 10.52 -28.19 -21.71
N PRO A 99 10.12 -27.52 -20.62
CA PRO A 99 8.87 -27.82 -19.92
C PRO A 99 7.68 -27.51 -20.82
N ARG A 100 6.66 -28.38 -20.75
CA ARG A 100 5.36 -28.12 -21.37
C ARG A 100 4.65 -27.02 -20.56
N PRO A 101 3.93 -26.07 -21.21
CA PRO A 101 3.00 -25.19 -20.52
C PRO A 101 2.02 -26.00 -19.68
N MET A 102 1.92 -25.68 -18.40
CA MET A 102 0.94 -26.30 -17.50
C MET A 102 -0.47 -26.05 -18.02
N THR A 103 -1.36 -27.03 -17.90
CA THR A 103 -2.79 -26.78 -18.08
C THR A 103 -3.30 -25.88 -16.96
N THR A 104 -4.49 -25.29 -17.14
CA THR A 104 -5.12 -24.48 -16.08
C THR A 104 -5.23 -25.26 -14.77
N GLU A 105 -5.58 -26.54 -14.84
CA GLU A 105 -5.69 -27.45 -13.70
C GLU A 105 -4.34 -27.65 -13.01
N GLU A 106 -3.27 -27.91 -13.78
CA GLU A 106 -1.92 -28.07 -13.25
C GLU A 106 -1.41 -26.77 -12.60
N ILE A 107 -1.75 -25.61 -13.15
CA ILE A 107 -1.46 -24.30 -12.55
C ILE A 107 -2.14 -24.18 -11.18
N TRP A 108 -3.43 -24.54 -11.09
CA TRP A 108 -4.16 -24.51 -9.81
C TRP A 108 -3.62 -25.53 -8.81
N GLU A 109 -3.21 -26.72 -9.25
CA GLU A 109 -2.55 -27.72 -8.40
C GLU A 109 -1.19 -27.26 -7.90
N CYS A 110 -0.40 -26.56 -8.73
CA CYS A 110 0.89 -26.00 -8.33
C CYS A 110 0.74 -24.81 -7.38
N ILE A 111 -0.27 -23.97 -7.60
CA ILE A 111 -0.63 -22.90 -6.65
C ILE A 111 -1.10 -23.53 -5.33
N ALA A 112 -1.90 -24.59 -5.38
CA ALA A 112 -2.37 -25.30 -4.20
C ALA A 112 -1.27 -26.09 -3.47
N SER A 113 -0.21 -26.51 -4.17
CA SER A 113 0.95 -27.20 -3.57
C SER A 113 2.02 -26.24 -3.06
N PHE A 114 1.94 -24.95 -3.42
CA PHE A 114 2.77 -23.92 -2.83
C PHE A 114 2.21 -23.56 -1.45
N ASP A 115 2.94 -23.94 -0.41
CA ASP A 115 2.65 -23.47 0.95
C ASP A 115 3.38 -22.13 1.17
N PRO A 116 2.65 -20.99 1.19
CA PRO A 116 3.28 -19.70 1.40
C PRO A 116 3.81 -19.54 2.83
N GLU A 117 3.24 -20.22 3.82
CA GLU A 117 3.57 -19.96 5.23
C GLU A 117 5.03 -20.29 5.57
N PRO A 118 5.59 -21.47 5.24
CA PRO A 118 7.01 -21.78 5.50
C PRO A 118 7.95 -20.82 4.79
N GLN A 119 7.65 -20.46 3.54
CA GLN A 119 8.48 -19.57 2.74
C GLN A 119 8.54 -18.15 3.34
N PHE A 120 7.37 -17.59 3.69
CA PHE A 120 7.31 -16.27 4.31
C PHE A 120 7.81 -16.28 5.76
N THR A 121 7.58 -17.36 6.51
CA THR A 121 8.16 -17.56 7.84
C THR A 121 9.68 -17.49 7.79
N TYR A 122 10.31 -18.23 6.87
CA TYR A 122 11.76 -18.18 6.68
C TYR A 122 12.22 -16.77 6.30
N LEU A 123 11.62 -16.15 5.29
CA LEU A 123 11.98 -14.79 4.86
C LEU A 123 11.91 -13.80 6.02
N ILE A 124 10.79 -13.75 6.75
CA ILE A 124 10.59 -12.83 7.87
C ILE A 124 11.60 -13.12 8.99
N SER A 125 11.87 -14.40 9.28
CA SER A 125 12.88 -14.79 10.26
C SER A 125 14.28 -14.30 9.91
N GLN A 126 14.62 -14.18 8.62
CA GLN A 126 15.89 -13.62 8.18
C GLN A 126 15.87 -12.08 8.21
N LEU A 127 14.76 -11.47 7.77
CA LEU A 127 14.60 -10.01 7.73
C LEU A 127 14.70 -9.36 9.13
N LYS A 128 14.24 -10.04 10.18
CA LYS A 128 14.30 -9.50 11.55
C LYS A 128 15.73 -9.18 12.01
N HIS A 129 16.73 -9.87 11.45
CA HIS A 129 18.14 -9.65 11.80
C HIS A 129 18.73 -8.38 11.15
N LEU A 130 18.03 -7.75 10.21
CA LEU A 130 18.49 -6.56 9.50
C LEU A 130 18.17 -5.24 10.23
N GLY A 131 17.41 -5.28 11.33
CA GLY A 131 17.05 -4.08 12.08
C GLY A 131 16.12 -3.12 11.31
N LEU A 132 15.17 -3.66 10.54
CA LEU A 132 14.20 -2.86 9.79
C LEU A 132 13.29 -2.05 10.74
N VAL A 133 12.90 -0.85 10.30
CA VAL A 133 12.08 0.08 11.10
C VAL A 133 10.65 -0.44 11.31
N TYR A 134 10.08 -1.16 10.35
CA TYR A 134 8.80 -1.84 10.50
C TYR A 134 8.64 -3.01 9.51
N LEU A 135 7.70 -3.90 9.81
CA LEU A 135 7.15 -4.88 8.86
C LEU A 135 5.72 -4.44 8.47
N HIS A 136 5.38 -4.41 7.18
CA HIS A 136 4.02 -4.08 6.72
C HIS A 136 3.39 -5.30 6.06
N LEU A 137 2.33 -5.81 6.68
CA LEU A 137 1.59 -6.99 6.23
C LEU A 137 0.17 -6.61 5.81
N ILE A 138 -0.31 -7.22 4.73
CA ILE A 138 -1.63 -6.95 4.18
C ILE A 138 -2.43 -8.25 4.23
N GLU A 139 -3.55 -8.23 4.94
CA GLU A 139 -4.48 -9.35 5.03
C GLU A 139 -5.03 -9.72 3.64
N PRO A 140 -5.17 -11.02 3.31
CA PRO A 140 -5.66 -11.50 2.03
C PRO A 140 -7.18 -11.31 1.90
N ARG A 141 -7.63 -10.05 1.85
CA ARG A 141 -9.05 -9.67 1.66
C ARG A 141 -9.35 -9.24 0.21
N ILE A 142 -8.35 -9.29 -0.67
CA ILE A 142 -8.40 -8.67 -2.00
C ILE A 142 -7.92 -9.66 -3.06
N ALA A 143 -8.78 -9.97 -4.03
CA ALA A 143 -8.40 -10.58 -5.30
C ALA A 143 -8.36 -9.47 -6.37
N GLY A 144 -7.17 -8.93 -6.64
CA GLY A 144 -7.00 -7.80 -7.57
C GLY A 144 -7.58 -6.49 -7.03
N ASN A 145 -8.77 -6.10 -7.51
CA ASN A 145 -9.50 -4.91 -7.03
C ASN A 145 -10.83 -5.28 -6.33
N VAL A 146 -11.15 -6.57 -6.18
CA VAL A 146 -12.44 -7.04 -5.64
C VAL A 146 -12.26 -7.47 -4.18
N ASP A 147 -13.22 -7.08 -3.34
CA ASP A 147 -13.27 -7.56 -1.95
C ASP A 147 -13.65 -9.05 -1.93
N ARG A 148 -12.94 -9.86 -1.14
CA ARG A 148 -13.28 -11.27 -0.91
C ARG A 148 -13.64 -11.46 0.56
N GLU A 149 -14.65 -12.29 0.84
CA GLU A 149 -14.85 -12.82 2.19
C GLU A 149 -13.66 -13.70 2.57
N VAL A 150 -13.19 -13.55 3.80
CA VAL A 150 -12.00 -14.25 4.32
C VAL A 150 -12.48 -15.41 5.17
N ASP A 151 -11.88 -16.57 4.97
CA ASP A 151 -12.01 -17.72 5.86
C ASP A 151 -11.21 -17.42 7.15
N ASP A 152 -11.78 -17.70 8.32
CA ASP A 152 -11.14 -17.46 9.62
C ASP A 152 -9.79 -18.21 9.78
N GLN A 153 -9.48 -19.15 8.87
CA GLN A 153 -8.19 -19.84 8.79
C GLN A 153 -7.08 -19.04 8.10
N GLU A 154 -7.40 -18.01 7.32
CA GLU A 154 -6.39 -17.17 6.67
C GLU A 154 -5.98 -16.01 7.60
N SER A 155 -4.92 -16.23 8.38
CA SER A 155 -4.43 -15.28 9.39
C SER A 155 -2.94 -14.99 9.23
N LEU A 156 -2.54 -13.74 9.47
CA LEU A 156 -1.13 -13.33 9.50
C LEU A 156 -0.38 -13.74 10.78
N GLY A 157 -0.96 -14.60 11.62
CA GLY A 157 -0.35 -15.06 12.87
C GLY A 157 1.06 -15.62 12.70
N PHE A 158 1.26 -16.50 11.71
CA PHE A 158 2.58 -17.08 11.42
C PHE A 158 3.64 -16.01 11.12
N ALA A 159 3.26 -14.94 10.40
CA ALA A 159 4.16 -13.86 10.02
C ALA A 159 4.52 -12.98 11.22
N LEU A 160 3.55 -12.71 12.11
CA LEU A 160 3.76 -11.98 13.35
C LEU A 160 4.68 -12.75 14.31
N ASP A 161 4.47 -14.07 14.44
CA ASP A 161 5.30 -14.95 15.25
C ASP A 161 6.74 -15.02 14.70
N ALA A 162 6.89 -15.13 13.37
CA ALA A 162 8.20 -15.13 12.71
C ALA A 162 8.96 -13.81 12.93
N TRP A 163 8.24 -12.68 12.91
CA TRP A 163 8.82 -11.35 13.18
C TRP A 163 9.29 -11.20 14.63
N GLY A 164 8.66 -11.93 15.55
CA GLY A 164 9.13 -12.08 16.93
C GLY A 164 9.14 -10.78 17.73
N ARG A 165 8.23 -9.84 17.41
CA ARG A 165 8.08 -8.53 18.08
C ARG A 165 9.38 -7.70 18.12
N THR A 166 10.25 -7.90 17.14
CA THR A 166 11.55 -7.21 17.05
C THR A 166 11.43 -5.73 16.67
N GLY A 167 10.28 -5.31 16.14
CA GLY A 167 9.96 -3.92 15.83
C GLY A 167 8.49 -3.71 15.49
N PRO A 168 8.09 -2.46 15.17
CA PRO A 168 6.74 -2.12 14.78
C PRO A 168 6.19 -2.93 13.61
N VAL A 169 4.88 -3.17 13.61
CA VAL A 169 4.16 -3.80 12.48
C VAL A 169 3.01 -2.91 12.05
N ILE A 170 2.86 -2.74 10.74
CA ILE A 170 1.69 -2.12 10.11
C ILE A 170 0.82 -3.25 9.54
N LEU A 171 -0.44 -3.34 9.98
CA LEU A 171 -1.42 -4.28 9.45
C LEU A 171 -2.43 -3.53 8.57
N ALA A 172 -2.68 -4.03 7.37
CA ALA A 172 -3.69 -3.47 6.47
C ALA A 172 -4.59 -4.57 5.90
N GLY A 173 -5.71 -4.18 5.31
CA GLY A 173 -6.65 -5.13 4.66
C GLY A 173 -7.97 -5.28 5.40
N GLY A 174 -8.95 -4.46 5.03
CA GLY A 174 -10.34 -4.59 5.52
C GLY A 174 -10.55 -4.31 7.02
N TYR A 175 -9.63 -3.58 7.66
CA TYR A 175 -9.84 -3.06 9.01
C TYR A 175 -10.80 -1.86 9.00
N THR A 176 -11.71 -1.85 9.96
CA THR A 176 -12.51 -0.69 10.37
C THR A 176 -11.92 -0.09 11.65
N ALA A 177 -12.31 1.13 12.02
CA ALA A 177 -11.92 1.74 13.29
C ALA A 177 -12.20 0.81 14.47
N GLU A 178 -13.40 0.24 14.50
CA GLU A 178 -13.85 -0.69 15.53
C GLU A 178 -12.98 -1.96 15.59
N LYS A 179 -12.73 -2.60 14.43
CA LYS A 179 -11.89 -3.80 14.37
C LYS A 179 -10.45 -3.51 14.80
N ALA A 180 -9.89 -2.38 14.38
CA ALA A 180 -8.55 -1.94 14.76
C ALA A 180 -8.44 -1.66 16.27
N ASN A 181 -9.36 -0.88 16.83
CA ASN A 181 -9.38 -0.56 18.27
C ASN A 181 -9.56 -1.82 19.12
N LYS A 182 -10.52 -2.69 18.75
CA LYS A 182 -10.70 -3.97 19.43
C LYS A 182 -9.43 -4.81 19.39
N ALA A 183 -8.77 -4.89 18.23
CA ALA A 183 -7.52 -5.64 18.09
C ALA A 183 -6.39 -5.07 18.96
N LEU A 184 -6.27 -3.73 19.09
CA LEU A 184 -5.31 -3.09 20.00
C LEU A 184 -5.61 -3.35 21.47
N GLU A 185 -6.88 -3.43 21.86
CA GLU A 185 -7.28 -3.69 23.25
C GLU A 185 -7.16 -5.16 23.64
N THR A 186 -7.32 -6.08 22.68
CA THR A 186 -7.33 -7.53 22.94
C THR A 186 -6.06 -8.22 22.47
N THR A 187 -5.85 -8.32 21.15
CA THR A 187 -4.86 -9.21 20.53
C THR A 187 -3.47 -8.59 20.54
N PHE A 188 -3.41 -7.28 20.31
CA PHE A 188 -2.19 -6.51 20.14
C PHE A 188 -1.96 -5.53 21.30
N LYS A 189 -2.52 -5.85 22.46
CA LYS A 189 -2.32 -5.05 23.67
C LYS A 189 -0.83 -4.92 23.99
N ASP A 190 -0.40 -3.68 24.20
CA ASP A 190 0.99 -3.30 24.49
C ASP A 190 2.00 -3.73 23.39
N GLN A 191 1.52 -3.97 22.17
CA GLN A 191 2.34 -4.26 21.00
C GLN A 191 2.47 -3.02 20.11
N PRO A 192 3.63 -2.80 19.44
CA PRO A 192 3.82 -1.67 18.53
C PRO A 192 3.13 -1.92 17.18
N ILE A 193 1.80 -2.03 17.19
CA ILE A 193 0.97 -2.27 16.01
C ILE A 193 0.31 -0.95 15.55
N ALA A 194 0.39 -0.69 14.24
CA ALA A 194 -0.39 0.34 13.57
C ALA A 194 -1.28 -0.29 12.48
N PHE A 195 -2.35 0.41 12.09
CA PHE A 195 -3.26 -0.05 11.04
C PHE A 195 -3.22 0.86 9.80
N GLY A 196 -3.01 0.26 8.64
CA GLY A 196 -3.01 0.94 7.34
C GLY A 196 -4.40 0.98 6.72
N PHE A 197 -4.82 2.17 6.27
CA PHE A 197 -6.11 2.40 5.62
C PHE A 197 -5.90 2.93 4.19
N GLY A 198 -6.34 2.18 3.18
CA GLY A 198 -6.25 2.59 1.77
C GLY A 198 -7.52 3.30 1.29
N ARG A 199 -8.54 2.53 0.90
CA ARG A 199 -9.78 3.02 0.27
C ARG A 199 -10.47 4.16 1.03
N HIS A 200 -10.59 4.03 2.35
CA HIS A 200 -11.22 5.08 3.15
C HIS A 200 -10.37 6.36 3.23
N PHE A 201 -9.04 6.26 3.12
CA PHE A 201 -8.19 7.45 3.08
C PHE A 201 -8.25 8.14 1.72
N ILE A 202 -8.64 7.44 0.65
CA ILE A 202 -8.96 8.09 -0.64
C ILE A 202 -10.14 9.06 -0.46
N SER A 203 -11.24 8.66 0.17
CA SER A 203 -12.43 9.51 0.28
C SER A 203 -12.48 10.41 1.52
N ASN A 204 -11.56 10.27 2.46
CA ASN A 204 -11.56 11.00 3.73
C ASN A 204 -10.16 11.59 4.00
N PRO A 205 -9.88 12.84 3.59
CA PRO A 205 -8.55 13.44 3.78
C PRO A 205 -8.18 13.64 5.26
N ASP A 206 -9.17 13.74 6.14
CA ASP A 206 -9.05 13.84 7.60
C ASP A 206 -9.37 12.52 8.32
N LEU A 207 -9.13 11.37 7.66
CA LEU A 207 -9.45 10.06 8.21
C LEU A 207 -9.02 9.87 9.68
N PRO A 208 -7.79 10.24 10.11
CA PRO A 208 -7.40 10.07 11.52
C PRO A 208 -8.32 10.78 12.51
N LEU A 209 -8.78 12.00 12.18
CA LEU A 209 -9.73 12.75 13.01
C LEU A 209 -11.07 12.02 13.07
N ARG A 210 -11.55 11.53 11.90
CA ARG A 210 -12.83 10.83 11.84
C ARG A 210 -12.82 9.55 12.66
N LEU A 211 -11.75 8.77 12.58
CA LEU A 211 -11.59 7.56 13.39
C LEU A 211 -11.52 7.90 14.89
N ALA A 212 -10.76 8.93 15.28
CA ALA A 212 -10.61 9.33 16.67
C ALA A 212 -11.91 9.85 17.32
N ARG A 213 -12.76 10.51 16.54
CA ARG A 213 -14.03 11.11 17.00
C ARG A 213 -15.27 10.33 16.61
N ASN A 214 -15.09 9.15 15.99
CA ASN A 214 -16.18 8.33 15.47
C ASN A 214 -17.11 9.09 14.50
N ILE A 215 -16.54 9.97 13.67
CA ILE A 215 -17.25 10.74 12.64
C ILE A 215 -17.53 9.81 11.45
N PRO A 216 -18.74 9.84 10.85
CA PRO A 216 -19.04 9.05 9.66
C PRO A 216 -18.04 9.27 8.52
N LEU A 217 -17.61 8.16 7.91
CA LEU A 217 -16.70 8.19 6.77
C LEU A 217 -17.48 8.47 5.48
N ALA A 218 -16.98 9.38 4.65
CA ALA A 218 -17.46 9.60 3.31
C ALA A 218 -17.23 8.31 2.46
N PRO A 219 -18.23 7.90 1.66
CA PRO A 219 -18.10 6.73 0.80
C PRO A 219 -17.01 6.97 -0.25
N TYR A 220 -16.32 5.91 -0.64
CA TYR A 220 -15.39 5.94 -1.76
C TYR A 220 -16.08 5.51 -3.05
N HIS A 221 -15.64 6.06 -4.18
CA HIS A 221 -16.15 5.74 -5.52
C HIS A 221 -15.10 4.96 -6.31
N ARG A 222 -15.34 3.67 -6.56
CA ARG A 222 -14.35 2.78 -7.19
C ARG A 222 -14.05 3.17 -8.64
N ASP A 223 -15.00 3.77 -9.33
CA ASP A 223 -14.89 4.24 -10.71
C ASP A 223 -13.94 5.44 -10.86
N THR A 224 -13.57 6.12 -9.76
CA THR A 224 -12.63 7.24 -9.79
C THR A 224 -11.19 6.88 -9.43
N PHE A 225 -10.93 5.71 -8.84
CA PHE A 225 -9.62 5.33 -8.27
C PHE A 225 -8.43 5.47 -9.22
N TYR A 226 -8.66 5.25 -10.51
CA TYR A 226 -7.61 5.29 -11.53
C TYR A 226 -7.91 6.31 -12.64
N LYS A 227 -8.78 7.30 -12.38
CA LYS A 227 -9.03 8.40 -13.34
C LYS A 227 -7.74 9.18 -13.56
N VAL A 228 -7.26 9.15 -14.79
CA VAL A 228 -5.98 9.76 -15.16
C VAL A 228 -6.12 11.28 -15.20
N LYS A 229 -5.23 11.98 -14.48
CA LYS A 229 -5.08 13.44 -14.51
C LYS A 229 -6.39 14.21 -14.22
N SER A 230 -7.22 13.66 -13.32
CA SER A 230 -8.47 14.28 -12.88
C SER A 230 -8.45 14.57 -11.39
N ALA A 231 -9.02 15.70 -10.98
CA ALA A 231 -9.27 16.00 -9.57
C ALA A 231 -10.49 15.22 -9.03
N ASP A 232 -11.40 14.82 -9.92
CA ASP A 232 -12.64 14.08 -9.61
C ASP A 232 -12.34 12.72 -8.97
N GLY A 233 -12.73 12.59 -7.71
CA GLY A 233 -12.46 11.44 -6.85
C GLY A 233 -10.98 11.32 -6.43
N TYR A 234 -10.23 12.43 -6.44
CA TYR A 234 -8.82 12.47 -6.05
C TYR A 234 -8.56 13.53 -4.98
N THR A 235 -8.72 14.82 -5.31
CA THR A 235 -8.51 15.95 -4.39
C THR A 235 -9.79 16.69 -4.02
N ASP A 236 -10.95 16.27 -4.54
CA ASP A 236 -12.24 16.93 -4.37
C ASP A 236 -13.11 16.32 -3.25
N TYR A 237 -12.63 15.28 -2.57
CA TYR A 237 -13.31 14.77 -1.38
C TYR A 237 -13.25 15.78 -0.22
N PRO A 238 -14.39 16.09 0.43
CA PRO A 238 -14.44 17.12 1.44
C PRO A 238 -13.85 16.66 2.78
N PHE A 239 -13.26 17.60 3.50
CA PHE A 239 -13.02 17.48 4.94
C PHE A 239 -14.33 17.40 5.71
N SER A 240 -14.31 16.83 6.92
CA SER A 240 -15.46 16.85 7.83
C SER A 240 -15.77 18.26 8.31
N GLU A 241 -17.03 18.50 8.71
CA GLU A 241 -17.44 19.78 9.30
C GLU A 241 -16.66 20.07 10.58
N GLU A 242 -16.31 19.04 11.35
CA GLU A 242 -15.52 19.12 12.57
C GLU A 242 -14.09 19.59 12.30
N TRP A 243 -13.47 19.13 11.21
CA TRP A 243 -12.16 19.62 10.81
C TRP A 243 -12.23 21.09 10.38
N LEU A 244 -13.22 21.44 9.55
CA LEU A 244 -13.44 22.81 9.08
C LEU A 244 -13.76 23.78 10.23
N GLY A 245 -14.51 23.32 11.24
CA GLY A 245 -14.82 24.08 12.45
C GLY A 245 -13.60 24.33 13.31
N GLY A 246 -12.70 23.34 13.44
CA GLY A 246 -11.45 23.47 14.20
C GLY A 246 -10.50 24.51 13.59
N GLN A 247 -10.35 24.52 12.26
CA GLN A 247 -9.54 25.52 11.55
C GLN A 247 -10.02 26.96 11.79
N LYS A 248 -11.34 27.17 11.84
CA LYS A 248 -11.91 28.50 12.10
C LYS A 248 -11.58 29.01 13.51
N LEU A 249 -11.55 28.12 14.50
CA LEU A 249 -11.24 28.47 15.88
C LEU A 249 -9.76 28.88 16.03
N ASP A 250 -8.84 28.14 15.43
CA ASP A 250 -7.40 28.47 15.44
C ASP A 250 -7.10 29.80 14.73
N GLN A 251 -7.83 30.14 13.66
CA GLN A 251 -7.67 31.41 12.95
C GLN A 251 -8.23 32.63 13.69
N THR A 252 -9.22 32.42 14.58
CA THR A 252 -9.78 33.50 15.42
C THR A 252 -9.01 33.71 16.73
N ALA A 253 -8.05 32.84 17.04
CA ALA A 253 -7.27 32.86 18.27
C ALA A 253 -5.96 33.70 18.17
N VAL A 254 -5.79 34.48 17.10
CA VAL A 254 -4.64 35.38 16.85
C VAL A 254 -5.05 36.83 16.94
#